data_AF-X0Y9K8-F1
#
_entry.id   AF-X0Y9K8-F1
#
_cell.length_a   1.000
_cell.length_b   1.000
_cell.length_c   1.000
_cell.angle_alpha   90.00
_cell.angle_beta   90.00
_cell.angle_gamma   90.00
#
_symmetry.space_group_name_H-M   'P 1'
#
loop_
_entity.id
_entity.type
_entity.pdbx_description
1 polymer ?
#
loop_
_entity_poly.entity_id
_entity_poly.type
_entity_poly.pdbx_seq_one_letter_code
_entity_poly.pdbx_strand_id
1 'polypeptide(L)' 'MPKEELFNLALRRQLYFPAAEIYADAPAGFWDFGPIGVRIRNRIVELWRKELIEKE' A
#
# COMPACT_ATOMS: atom_id res chain seq x y z
N MET A 1 1.42 15.42 -11.79
CA MET A 1 1.68 15.38 -10.33
C MET A 1 3.11 14.92 -10.13
N PRO A 2 3.99 15.72 -9.50
CA PRO A 2 5.34 15.32 -9.14
C PRO A 2 5.35 14.15 -8.14
N LYS A 3 6.46 13.40 -8.09
CA LYS A 3 6.62 12.22 -7.22
C LYS A 3 6.35 12.53 -5.74
N GLU A 4 6.90 13.63 -5.21
CA GLU A 4 6.61 14.09 -3.84
C GLU A 4 5.12 14.33 -3.60
N GLU A 5 4.43 14.95 -4.55
CA GLU A 5 3.02 15.30 -4.39
C GLU A 5 2.15 14.05 -4.32
N LEU A 6 2.46 13.04 -5.14
CA LEU A 6 1.80 11.74 -5.09
C LEU A 6 2.07 11.02 -3.76
N PHE A 7 3.32 11.06 -3.30
CA PHE A 7 3.69 10.45 -2.02
C PHE A 7 2.98 11.12 -0.83
N ASN A 8 2.94 12.45 -0.80
CA ASN A 8 2.22 13.23 0.20
C ASN A 8 0.71 12.95 0.18
N LEU A 9 0.14 12.71 -0.99
CA LEU A 9 -1.25 12.26 -1.10
C LEU A 9 -1.43 10.86 -0.50
N ALA A 10 -0.55 9.91 -0.81
CA ALA A 10 -0.61 8.53 -0.31
C ALA A 10 -0.51 8.48 1.23
N LEU A 11 0.39 9.26 1.82
CA LEU A 11 0.51 9.42 3.28
C LEU A 11 -0.76 10.00 3.90
N ARG A 12 -1.25 11.15 3.41
CA ARG A 12 -2.47 11.79 3.93
C ARG A 12 -3.73 10.91 3.81
N ARG A 13 -3.75 10.01 2.82
CA ARG A 13 -4.86 9.08 2.58
C ARG A 13 -4.65 7.72 3.25
N GLN A 14 -3.57 7.54 4.02
CA GLN A 14 -3.26 6.28 4.71
C GLN A 14 -3.29 5.09 3.73
N LEU A 15 -2.66 5.27 2.57
CA LEU A 15 -2.48 4.19 1.58
C LEU A 15 -1.33 3.29 2.01
N TYR A 16 -0.12 3.83 2.10
CA TYR A 16 1.05 3.13 2.59
C TYR A 16 2.07 4.13 3.15
N PHE A 17 2.90 3.69 4.09
CA PHE A 17 3.95 4.50 4.73
C PHE A 17 5.13 3.60 5.15
N PRO A 18 6.33 4.16 5.34
CA PRO A 18 7.49 3.38 5.77
C PRO A 18 7.20 2.69 7.11
N ALA A 19 7.56 1.41 7.22
CA ALA A 19 7.36 0.69 8.47
C ALA A 19 8.24 1.27 9.58
N ALA A 20 7.70 1.33 10.79
CA ALA A 20 8.42 1.83 11.97
C ALA A 20 8.93 3.29 11.84
N GLU A 21 8.26 4.15 11.05
CA GLU A 21 8.70 5.53 10.77
C GLU A 21 8.90 6.43 12.01
N ILE A 22 8.30 6.07 13.16
CA ILE A 22 8.47 6.80 14.43
C ILE A 22 9.79 6.48 15.14
N TYR A 23 10.51 5.43 14.71
CA TYR A 23 11.78 5.02 15.28
C TYR A 23 12.93 5.54 14.41
N ALA A 24 14.01 6.01 15.06
CA ALA A 24 15.15 6.63 14.40
C ALA A 24 15.83 5.70 13.38
N ASP A 25 15.86 4.39 13.66
CA ASP A 25 16.48 3.37 12.82
C ASP A 25 15.43 2.54 12.08
N ALA A 26 14.45 3.20 11.47
CA ALA A 26 13.42 2.54 10.68
C ALA A 26 14.07 1.63 9.60
N PRO A 27 13.69 0.34 9.54
CA PRO A 27 14.36 -0.60 8.66
C PRO A 27 14.06 -0.27 7.20
N ALA A 28 15.11 -0.10 6.39
CA ALA A 28 14.96 0.20 4.98
C ALA A 28 14.28 -0.96 4.23
N GLY A 29 13.36 -0.62 3.33
CA GLY A 29 12.67 -1.59 2.46
C GLY A 29 11.36 -2.16 3.02
N PHE A 30 10.99 -1.83 4.25
CA PHE A 30 9.71 -2.26 4.84
C PHE A 30 8.65 -1.16 4.74
N TRP A 31 7.42 -1.57 4.44
CA TRP A 31 6.28 -0.68 4.22
C TRP A 31 5.03 -1.27 4.84
N ASP A 32 4.28 -0.42 5.53
CA ASP A 32 2.99 -0.76 6.11
C ASP A 32 1.85 -0.21 5.25
N PHE A 33 0.80 -1.02 5.09
CA PHE A 33 -0.41 -0.59 4.39
C PHE A 33 -1.40 -0.03 5.40
N GLY A 34 -1.84 1.21 5.18
CA GLY A 34 -2.90 1.81 5.98
C GLY A 34 -4.29 1.24 5.63
N PRO A 35 -5.35 1.68 6.33
CA PRO A 35 -6.69 1.10 6.20
C PRO A 35 -7.25 1.11 4.77
N ILE A 36 -6.95 2.15 3.99
CA ILE A 36 -7.36 2.24 2.59
C ILE A 36 -6.46 1.36 1.71
N GLY A 37 -5.14 1.38 1.95
CA GLY A 37 -4.18 0.58 1.20
C GLY A 37 -4.42 -0.93 1.30
N VAL A 38 -4.73 -1.44 2.49
CA VAL A 38 -5.09 -2.87 2.67
C VAL A 38 -6.31 -3.24 1.85
N ARG A 39 -7.35 -2.38 1.81
CA ARG A 39 -8.54 -2.63 0.99
C ARG A 39 -8.22 -2.65 -0.50
N ILE A 40 -7.37 -1.74 -0.98
CA ILE A 40 -6.93 -1.72 -2.38
C ILE A 40 -6.14 -3.00 -2.70
N ARG A 41 -5.15 -3.34 -1.88
CA ARG A 41 -4.33 -4.55 -2.04
C ARG A 41 -5.22 -5.79 -2.10
N ASN A 42 -6.15 -5.94 -1.16
CA ASN A 42 -7.04 -7.09 -1.11
C ASN A 42 -7.91 -7.14 -2.38
N ARG A 43 -8.49 -6.02 -2.83
CA ARG A 43 -9.28 -5.99 -4.08
C ARG A 43 -8.47 -6.41 -5.31
N ILE A 44 -7.21 -6.01 -5.41
CA ILE A 44 -6.31 -6.41 -6.50
C ILE A 44 -6.07 -7.93 -6.44
N VAL A 45 -5.76 -8.46 -5.25
CA VAL A 45 -5.54 -9.90 -5.05
C VAL A 45 -6.81 -10.70 -5.37
N GLU A 46 -7.97 -10.26 -4.91
CA GLU A 46 -9.24 -10.93 -5.18
C GLU A 46 -9.60 -10.91 -6.68
N LEU A 47 -9.40 -9.78 -7.37
CA LEU A 47 -9.58 -9.72 -8.82
C LEU A 47 -8.64 -10.71 -9.52
N TRP A 48 -7.37 -10.75 -9.11
CA TRP A 48 -6.39 -11.67 -9.68
C TRP A 48 -6.78 -13.14 -9.49
N ARG A 49 -7.27 -13.51 -8.29
CA ARG A 49 -7.77 -14.86 -8.01
C ARG A 49 -8.96 -15.20 -8.90
N LYS A 50 -9.93 -14.29 -9.01
CA LYS A 50 -11.12 -14.47 -9.85
C LYS A 50 -10.77 -14.69 -11.31
N GLU A 51 -9.84 -13.90 -11.85
CA GLU A 51 -9.53 -13.93 -13.28
C GLU A 51 -8.63 -15.08 -13.69
N LEU A 52 -7.72 -15.52 -12.83
CA LEU A 52 -6.68 -16.50 -13.18
C LEU A 52 -6.83 -17.87 -12.52
N ILE A 53 -7.54 -17.95 -11.39
CA ILE A 53 -7.73 -19.20 -10.65
C ILE A 53 -9.17 -19.70 -10.77
N GLU A 54 -10.15 -18.83 -10.56
CA GLU A 54 -11.58 -19.23 -10.48
C GLU A 54 -12.29 -19.22 -11.83
N LYS A 55 -11.69 -18.63 -12.87
CA LYS A 55 -12.28 -18.51 -14.19
C LYS A 55 -12.11 -19.81 -14.97
N GLU A 56 -13.01 -20.76 -14.70
CA GLU A 56 -13.31 -21.94 -15.54
C GLU A 56 -14.72 -21.82 -16.12
#